data_AF-A0A7J3JDB5-F1
#
_entry.id   AF-A0A7J3JDB5-F1
#
_cell.length_a   1.000
_cell.length_b   1.000
_cell.length_c   1.000
_cell.angle_alpha   90.00
_cell.angle_beta   90.00
_cell.angle_gamma   90.00
#
_symmetry.space_group_name_H-M   'P 1'
#
loop_
_entity.id
_entity.type
_entity.pdbx_description
1 polymer ?
#
loop_
_entity_poly.entity_id
_entity_poly.type
_entity_poly.pdbx_seq_one_letter_code
_entity_poly.pdbx_strand_id
1 'polypeptide(L)'
;MNRQIKVILATFLVTAIAVSSLVIYQNSLLSPEEPIGSWQRPIGHFATALTSANGKVLTTDAQYNVNCYDAKTGRSIWNGSGLGLGALIQSELVVSEGIVCGAKRHGAVGCLDEATGQFKWIQYGTAVRFHELTRL
;
A
#
# COMPACT_ATOMS: atom_id res chain seq x y z
N MET A 1 -14.01 -15.15 61.88
CA MET A 1 -13.09 -14.24 61.16
C MET A 1 -13.39 -12.80 61.55
N ASN A 2 -12.39 -12.04 62.02
CA ASN A 2 -12.56 -10.72 62.65
C ASN A 2 -13.05 -9.66 61.63
N ARG A 3 -14.00 -8.80 62.02
CA ARG A 3 -14.55 -7.72 61.16
C ARG A 3 -13.44 -6.80 60.64
N GLN A 4 -12.43 -6.54 61.47
CA GLN A 4 -11.25 -5.75 61.09
C GLN A 4 -10.45 -6.39 59.95
N ILE A 5 -10.28 -7.73 59.99
CA ILE A 5 -9.55 -8.47 58.94
C ILE A 5 -10.28 -8.40 57.60
N LYS A 6 -11.63 -8.47 57.61
CA LYS A 6 -12.42 -8.34 56.37
C LYS A 6 -12.30 -6.95 55.74
N VAL A 7 -12.25 -5.90 56.56
CA VAL A 7 -12.10 -4.52 56.07
C VAL A 7 -10.72 -4.31 55.45
N ILE A 8 -9.65 -4.81 56.09
CA ILE A 8 -8.28 -4.72 55.56
C ILE A 8 -8.15 -5.48 54.24
N LEU A 9 -8.74 -6.68 54.14
CA LEU A 9 -8.74 -7.44 52.89
C LEU A 9 -9.52 -6.73 51.78
N ALA A 10 -10.67 -6.13 52.11
CA ALA A 10 -11.47 -5.39 51.15
C ALA A 10 -10.76 -4.12 50.63
N THR A 11 -10.11 -3.36 51.51
CA THR A 11 -9.36 -2.17 51.09
C THR A 11 -8.17 -2.56 50.21
N PHE A 12 -7.42 -3.61 50.59
CA PHE A 12 -6.31 -4.10 49.79
C PHE A 12 -6.77 -4.57 48.39
N LEU A 13 -7.91 -5.25 48.30
CA LEU A 13 -8.49 -5.70 47.04
C LEU A 13 -8.88 -4.51 46.15
N VAL A 14 -9.54 -3.49 46.72
CA VAL A 14 -9.93 -2.28 45.97
C VAL A 14 -8.70 -1.53 45.47
N THR A 15 -7.67 -1.38 46.30
CA THR A 15 -6.42 -0.72 45.87
C THR A 15 -5.70 -1.51 44.79
N ALA A 16 -5.68 -2.85 44.90
CA ALA A 16 -5.08 -3.70 43.88
C ALA A 16 -5.79 -3.56 42.53
N ILE A 17 -7.12 -3.59 42.52
CA ILE A 17 -7.92 -3.40 41.30
C ILE A 17 -7.69 -2.02 40.69
N ALA A 18 -7.66 -0.97 41.51
CA ALA A 18 -7.41 0.40 41.04
C ALA A 18 -6.02 0.56 40.40
N VAL A 19 -4.98 -0.02 41.03
CA VAL A 19 -3.61 0.00 40.49
C VAL A 19 -3.52 -0.81 39.21
N SER A 20 -4.09 -2.01 39.15
CA SER A 20 -4.11 -2.82 37.93
C SER A 20 -4.80 -2.09 36.77
N SER A 21 -5.93 -1.44 37.04
CA SER A 21 -6.68 -0.68 36.03
C SER A 21 -5.87 0.52 35.52
N LEU A 22 -5.17 1.22 36.41
CA LEU A 22 -4.31 2.35 36.05
C LEU A 22 -3.12 1.91 35.17
N VAL A 23 -2.49 0.78 35.51
CA VAL A 23 -1.38 0.22 34.72
C VAL A 23 -1.86 -0.20 33.33
N ILE A 24 -3.03 -0.85 33.22
CA ILE A 24 -3.63 -1.24 31.93
C ILE A 24 -3.92 0.01 31.09
N TYR A 25 -4.51 1.04 31.70
CA TYR A 25 -4.83 2.30 31.03
C TYR A 25 -3.56 3.01 30.51
N GLN A 26 -2.52 3.09 31.34
CA GLN A 26 -1.25 3.71 30.95
C GLN A 26 -0.56 2.95 29.81
N ASN A 27 -0.51 1.61 29.87
CA ASN A 27 0.12 0.80 28.83
C ASN A 27 -0.66 0.83 27.50
N SER A 28 -1.99 0.86 27.55
CA SER A 28 -2.83 0.84 26.33
C SER A 28 -2.87 2.18 25.59
N LEU A 29 -2.69 3.31 26.29
CA LEU A 29 -2.71 4.65 25.69
C LEU A 29 -1.34 5.19 25.31
N LEU A 30 -0.27 4.78 26.00
CA LEU A 30 1.10 5.23 25.72
C LEU A 30 1.80 4.36 24.67
N SER A 31 1.17 3.28 24.23
CA SER A 31 1.66 2.41 23.17
C SER A 31 0.46 1.87 22.39
N PRO A 32 -0.20 2.69 21.55
CA PRO A 32 -0.96 2.10 20.47
C PRO A 32 0.04 1.17 19.77
N GLU A 33 -0.23 -0.14 19.73
CA GLU A 33 0.53 -1.04 18.88
C GLU A 33 0.45 -0.42 17.50
N GLU A 34 1.50 0.27 17.08
CA GLU A 34 1.59 0.77 15.72
C GLU A 34 1.31 -0.46 14.85
N PRO A 35 0.33 -0.39 13.93
CA PRO A 35 -0.07 -1.57 13.19
C PRO A 35 1.18 -2.12 12.52
N ILE A 36 1.68 -3.24 13.07
CA ILE A 36 2.88 -3.88 12.56
C ILE A 36 2.44 -4.39 11.19
N GLY A 37 2.84 -3.66 10.14
CA GLY A 37 2.49 -3.99 8.77
C GLY A 37 2.79 -5.47 8.54
N SER A 38 1.83 -6.23 8.01
CA SER A 38 1.93 -7.69 7.88
C SER A 38 3.18 -8.13 7.12
N TRP A 39 3.72 -7.26 6.27
CA TRP A 39 5.02 -7.39 5.64
C TRP A 39 5.56 -6.02 5.22
N GLN A 40 6.88 -5.99 4.96
CA GLN A 40 7.59 -4.83 4.43
C GLN A 40 8.51 -5.28 3.29
N ARG A 41 8.76 -4.42 2.30
CA ARG A 41 9.69 -4.71 1.21
C ARG A 41 10.58 -3.51 0.89
N PRO A 42 11.91 -3.72 0.78
CA PRO A 42 12.79 -2.70 0.26
C PRO A 42 12.51 -2.52 -1.24
N ILE A 43 12.27 -1.29 -1.64
CA ILE A 43 12.20 -0.89 -3.05
C ILE A 43 13.52 -0.21 -3.35
N GLY A 44 14.17 -0.55 -4.47
CA GLY A 44 15.51 -0.03 -4.81
C GLY A 44 15.56 1.49 -4.92
N HIS A 45 14.41 2.11 -5.22
CA HIS A 45 14.21 3.56 -5.29
C HIS A 45 12.92 3.96 -4.57
N PHE A 46 12.64 5.27 -4.49
CA PHE A 46 11.40 5.77 -3.89
C PHE A 46 10.17 5.27 -4.65
N ALA A 47 9.19 4.75 -3.91
CA ALA A 47 7.89 4.42 -4.49
C ALA A 47 7.17 5.71 -4.93
N THR A 48 6.63 5.71 -6.14
CA THR A 48 5.96 6.86 -6.76
C THR A 48 4.46 6.62 -6.94
N ALA A 49 4.02 5.37 -7.01
CA ALA A 49 2.61 5.00 -7.01
C ALA A 49 2.40 3.62 -6.40
N LEU A 50 1.17 3.34 -5.99
CA LEU A 50 0.73 2.08 -5.43
C LEU A 50 -0.67 1.73 -5.95
N THR A 51 -0.89 0.48 -6.34
CA THR A 51 -2.20 -0.05 -6.68
C THR A 51 -2.32 -1.50 -6.19
N SER A 52 -3.54 -1.99 -6.01
CA SER A 52 -3.78 -3.37 -5.59
C SER A 52 -4.96 -3.96 -6.34
N ALA A 53 -4.80 -5.17 -6.86
CA ALA A 53 -5.84 -5.91 -7.55
C ALA A 53 -5.52 -7.41 -7.53
N ASN A 54 -6.54 -8.27 -7.56
CA ASN A 54 -6.39 -9.71 -7.77
C ASN A 54 -5.36 -10.39 -6.85
N GLY A 55 -5.32 -10.00 -5.57
CA GLY A 55 -4.39 -10.53 -4.58
C GLY A 55 -2.94 -10.04 -4.72
N LYS A 56 -2.70 -9.01 -5.54
CA LYS A 56 -1.38 -8.42 -5.77
C LYS A 56 -1.35 -6.96 -5.36
N VAL A 57 -0.18 -6.50 -4.95
CA VAL A 57 0.15 -5.08 -4.77
C VAL A 57 1.21 -4.73 -5.79
N LEU A 58 0.96 -3.67 -6.57
CA LEU A 58 1.89 -3.17 -7.56
C LEU A 58 2.33 -1.76 -7.20
N THR A 59 3.62 -1.48 -7.40
CA THR A 59 4.19 -0.17 -7.13
C THR A 59 5.18 0.22 -8.22
N THR A 60 5.17 1.49 -8.59
CA THR A 60 6.22 2.08 -9.43
C THR A 60 7.28 2.72 -8.57
N ASP A 61 8.51 2.69 -9.03
CA ASP A 61 9.61 3.42 -8.40
C ASP A 61 10.02 4.67 -9.19
N ALA A 62 10.95 5.46 -8.63
CA ALA A 62 11.46 6.68 -9.27
C ALA A 62 12.22 6.45 -10.59
N GLN A 63 12.57 5.19 -10.90
CA GLN A 63 13.17 4.78 -12.17
C GLN A 63 12.15 4.12 -13.10
N TYR A 64 10.85 4.29 -12.79
CA TYR A 64 9.73 3.79 -13.57
C TYR A 64 9.68 2.26 -13.68
N ASN A 65 10.35 1.53 -12.78
CA ASN A 65 10.18 0.09 -12.71
C ASN A 65 8.84 -0.22 -12.05
N VAL A 66 8.10 -1.18 -12.60
CA VAL A 66 6.90 -1.72 -11.95
C VAL A 66 7.31 -2.95 -11.15
N ASN A 67 6.98 -2.96 -9.86
CA ASN A 67 7.19 -4.07 -8.96
C ASN A 67 5.84 -4.70 -8.61
N CYS A 68 5.76 -6.02 -8.57
CA CYS A 68 4.55 -6.75 -8.22
C CYS A 68 4.81 -7.72 -7.07
N TYR A 69 3.97 -7.65 -6.04
CA TYR A 69 4.07 -8.45 -4.83
C TYR A 69 2.76 -9.15 -4.54
N ASP A 70 2.85 -10.33 -3.92
CA ASP A 70 1.71 -10.97 -3.28
C ASP A 70 1.19 -10.10 -2.13
N ALA A 71 -0.09 -9.75 -2.14
CA ALA A 71 -0.65 -8.80 -1.18
C ALA A 71 -0.65 -9.32 0.26
N LYS A 72 -0.65 -10.64 0.46
CA LYS A 72 -0.74 -11.26 1.79
C LYS A 72 0.64 -11.41 2.43
N THR A 73 1.64 -11.76 1.63
CA THR A 73 2.98 -12.17 2.09
C THR A 73 4.07 -11.17 1.74
N GLY A 74 3.79 -10.24 0.81
CA GLY A 74 4.73 -9.31 0.22
C GLY A 74 5.75 -9.99 -0.71
N ARG A 75 5.65 -11.29 -1.01
CA ARG A 75 6.63 -11.98 -1.85
C ARG A 75 6.65 -11.38 -3.25
N SER A 76 7.85 -11.10 -3.77
CA SER A 76 8.01 -10.62 -5.14
C SER A 76 7.48 -11.67 -6.12
N ILE A 77 6.56 -11.26 -6.98
CA ILE A 77 6.02 -12.09 -8.06
C ILE A 77 6.84 -11.81 -9.32
N TRP A 78 7.00 -10.54 -9.66
CA TRP A 78 7.86 -10.10 -10.76
C TRP A 78 8.29 -8.64 -10.54
N ASN A 79 9.35 -8.26 -11.24
CA ASN A 79 9.87 -6.91 -11.27
C ASN A 79 10.21 -6.57 -12.73
N GLY A 80 9.72 -5.43 -13.20
CA GLY A 80 9.88 -4.97 -14.58
C GLY A 80 11.19 -4.24 -14.88
N SER A 81 12.20 -4.34 -14.01
CA SER A 81 13.51 -3.73 -14.24
C SER A 81 14.22 -4.39 -15.42
N GLY A 82 15.01 -3.61 -16.16
CA GLY A 82 15.82 -4.11 -17.27
C GLY A 82 15.05 -4.50 -18.54
N LEU A 83 13.72 -4.54 -18.53
CA LEU A 83 12.90 -4.84 -19.73
C LEU A 83 12.89 -3.68 -20.75
N GLY A 84 13.59 -2.56 -20.48
CA GLY A 84 13.45 -1.31 -21.25
C GLY A 84 12.08 -0.65 -21.08
N LEU A 85 11.22 -1.22 -20.23
CA LEU A 85 9.89 -0.74 -19.89
C LEU A 85 9.92 0.34 -18.80
N GLY A 86 11.10 0.53 -18.16
CA GLY A 86 11.41 1.53 -17.14
C GLY A 86 11.38 2.99 -17.65
N ALA A 87 10.53 3.28 -18.62
CA ALA A 87 10.13 4.61 -19.02
C ALA A 87 8.66 4.66 -19.47
N LEU A 88 7.93 3.54 -19.38
CA LEU A 88 6.60 3.40 -19.98
C LEU A 88 5.48 3.94 -19.10
N ILE A 89 5.66 3.93 -17.78
CA ILE A 89 4.60 4.32 -16.86
C ILE A 89 5.17 5.23 -15.78
N GLN A 90 4.71 6.49 -15.78
CA GLN A 90 5.11 7.52 -14.82
C GLN A 90 3.98 7.96 -13.91
N SER A 91 2.77 7.46 -14.15
CA SER A 91 1.57 7.78 -13.39
C SER A 91 1.16 6.62 -12.49
N GLU A 92 0.08 6.83 -11.75
CA GLU A 92 -0.71 5.77 -11.14
C GLU A 92 -1.01 4.64 -12.13
N LEU A 93 -1.02 3.41 -11.60
CA LEU A 93 -1.28 2.18 -12.32
C LEU A 93 -2.75 1.78 -12.20
N VAL A 94 -3.36 1.43 -13.33
CA VAL A 94 -4.70 0.86 -13.39
C VAL A 94 -4.60 -0.62 -13.73
N VAL A 95 -5.31 -1.46 -12.99
CA VAL A 95 -5.38 -2.89 -13.25
C VAL A 95 -6.79 -3.26 -13.67
N SER A 96 -6.92 -3.91 -14.83
CA SER A 96 -8.19 -4.45 -15.31
C SER A 96 -7.93 -5.67 -16.18
N GLU A 97 -8.76 -6.71 -16.03
CA GLU A 97 -8.74 -7.89 -16.92
C GLU A 97 -7.34 -8.54 -17.11
N GLY A 98 -6.51 -8.58 -16.05
CA GLY A 98 -5.16 -9.15 -16.14
C GLY A 98 -4.16 -8.26 -16.90
N ILE A 99 -4.47 -6.97 -17.04
CA ILE A 99 -3.61 -5.97 -17.67
C ILE A 99 -3.35 -4.85 -16.66
N VAL A 100 -2.08 -4.43 -16.57
CA VAL A 100 -1.64 -3.28 -15.78
C VAL A 100 -1.24 -2.18 -16.74
N CYS A 101 -1.90 -1.03 -16.66
CA CYS A 101 -1.67 0.10 -17.54
C CYS A 101 -1.26 1.34 -16.76
N GLY A 102 -0.52 2.23 -17.41
CA GLY A 102 -0.37 3.59 -16.92
C GLY A 102 0.15 4.53 -17.98
N ALA A 103 0.08 5.83 -17.67
CA ALA A 103 0.42 6.88 -18.60
C ALA A 103 1.94 7.09 -18.66
N LYS A 104 2.40 7.39 -19.87
CA LYS A 104 3.76 7.78 -20.21
C LYS A 104 3.84 9.29 -20.41
N ARG A 105 5.06 9.83 -20.39
CA ARG A 105 5.32 11.16 -20.97
C ARG A 105 4.84 11.21 -22.41
N HIS A 106 4.38 12.40 -22.82
CA HIS A 106 3.93 12.71 -24.18
C HIS A 106 2.62 12.01 -24.61
N GLY A 107 1.76 11.66 -23.65
CA GLY A 107 0.37 11.27 -23.95
C GLY A 107 0.21 9.84 -24.50
N ALA A 108 1.13 8.94 -24.17
CA ALA A 108 0.97 7.52 -24.48
C ALA A 108 0.53 6.73 -23.23
N VAL A 109 -0.09 5.58 -23.45
CA VAL A 109 -0.46 4.61 -22.41
C VAL A 109 0.27 3.30 -22.71
N GLY A 110 1.06 2.83 -21.75
CA GLY A 110 1.75 1.54 -21.83
C GLY A 110 1.05 0.51 -20.95
N CYS A 111 0.97 -0.73 -21.42
CA CYS A 111 0.33 -1.81 -20.69
C CYS A 111 1.16 -3.09 -20.65
N LEU A 112 1.08 -3.76 -19.51
CA LEU A 112 1.79 -4.99 -19.15
C LEU A 112 0.79 -6.10 -18.83
N ASP A 113 1.22 -7.34 -18.98
CA ASP A 113 0.54 -8.49 -18.42
C ASP A 113 0.66 -8.49 -16.89
N GLU A 114 -0.47 -8.59 -16.18
CA GLU A 114 -0.49 -8.53 -14.72
C GLU A 114 0.20 -9.75 -14.06
N ALA A 115 0.12 -10.92 -14.70
CA ALA A 115 0.66 -12.16 -14.13
C ALA A 115 2.18 -12.25 -14.29
N THR A 116 2.71 -11.72 -15.38
CA THR A 116 4.13 -11.90 -15.77
C THR A 116 4.94 -10.62 -15.77
N GLY A 117 4.31 -9.44 -15.80
CA GLY A 117 4.97 -8.16 -15.96
C GLY A 117 5.51 -7.91 -17.39
N GLN A 118 5.21 -8.79 -18.34
CA GLN A 118 5.67 -8.65 -19.72
C GLN A 118 4.90 -7.57 -20.46
N PHE A 119 5.57 -6.86 -21.36
CA PHE A 119 4.95 -5.86 -22.21
C PHE A 119 3.82 -6.46 -23.06
N LYS A 120 2.65 -5.84 -23.04
CA LYS A 120 1.55 -6.17 -23.95
C LYS A 120 1.49 -5.21 -25.14
N TRP A 121 1.36 -3.91 -24.88
CA TRP A 121 1.22 -2.91 -25.94
C TRP A 121 1.47 -1.48 -25.44
N ILE A 122 1.63 -0.56 -26.39
CA ILE A 122 1.63 0.88 -26.16
C ILE A 122 0.67 1.56 -27.14
N GLN A 123 -0.15 2.49 -26.63
CA GLN A 123 -1.03 3.31 -27.44
C GLN A 123 -0.64 4.78 -27.31
N TYR A 124 -0.48 5.46 -28.43
CA TYR A 124 -0.24 6.90 -28.46
C TYR A 124 -1.57 7.62 -28.62
N GLY A 125 -1.83 8.63 -27.79
CA GLY A 125 -2.92 9.56 -28.02
C GLY A 125 -2.64 10.35 -29.29
N THR A 126 -3.48 10.24 -30.31
CA THR A 126 -3.49 11.21 -31.40
C THR A 126 -3.91 12.56 -30.82
N ALA A 127 -3.22 13.63 -31.20
CA ALA A 127 -3.50 14.99 -30.75
C ALA A 127 -5.02 15.24 -30.69
N VAL A 128 -5.50 15.75 -29.56
CA VAL A 128 -6.88 16.21 -29.42
C VAL A 128 -7.10 17.26 -30.52
N ARG A 129 -7.86 16.92 -31.56
CA ARG A 129 -8.42 17.94 -32.44
C ARG A 129 -9.40 18.72 -31.58
N PHE A 130 -8.98 19.89 -31.09
CA PHE A 130 -9.94 20.90 -30.72
C PHE A 130 -10.75 21.18 -31.98
N HIS A 131 -12.01 20.74 -32.02
CA HIS A 131 -12.95 21.33 -32.96
C HIS A 131 -12.99 22.81 -32.58
N GLU A 132 -12.47 23.68 -33.44
CA GLU A 132 -12.72 25.10 -33.32
C GLU A 132 -14.22 25.29 -33.15
N LEU A 133 -14.64 25.78 -31.97
CA LEU A 133 -15.96 26.36 -31.82
C LEU A 133 -15.95 27.64 -32.65
N THR A 134 -16.21 27.49 -33.95
CA THR A 134 -16.51 28.61 -34.81
C THR A 134 -17.91 29.11 -34.47
N ARG A 135 -17.99 30.41 -34.20
CA ARG A 135 -19.16 31.30 -34.15
C ARG A 135 -20.03 31.24 -32.89
N LEU A 136 -19.98 32.35 -32.14
CA LEU A 136 -21.06 33.34 -32.16
C LEU A 136 -20.46 34.74 -32.38
#